data_AF-A0A2D7DDZ5-F1
#
_entry.id   AF-A0A2D7DDZ5-F1
#
_cell.length_a   1.000
_cell.length_b   1.000
_cell.length_c   1.000
_cell.angle_alpha   90.00
_cell.angle_beta   90.00
_cell.angle_gamma   90.00
#
_symmetry.space_group_name_H-M   'P 1'
#
loop_
_entity.id
_entity.type
_entity.pdbx_description
1 polymer ?
#
loop_
_entity_poly.entity_id
_entity_poly.type
_entity_poly.pdbx_seq_one_letter_code
_entity_poly.pdbx_strand_id
1 'polypeptide(L)'
;MAKKQNATADVPEKFDDALEELRGLMELLESDDITVDTLTQAIRRAAILLKHCQSQLHATEDEVKALMEELGVQSSGSPSESD
;
A
#
# COMPACT_ATOMS: atom_id res chain seq x y z
N MET A 1 6.08 24.24 24.08
CA MET A 1 7.04 23.22 23.62
C MET A 1 6.28 21.96 23.21
N ALA A 2 6.53 21.51 21.97
CA ALA A 2 6.34 20.19 21.38
C ALA A 2 5.22 19.26 21.88
N LYS A 3 4.22 19.04 21.02
CA LYS A 3 3.58 17.73 20.84
C LYS A 3 3.42 17.43 19.35
N LYS A 4 4.56 17.30 18.67
CA LYS A 4 4.66 16.71 17.34
C LYS A 4 4.78 15.21 17.57
N GLN A 5 3.67 14.53 17.79
CA GLN A 5 3.66 13.09 18.09
C GLN A 5 2.69 12.39 17.14
N ASN A 6 3.29 11.56 16.27
CA ASN A 6 2.72 10.45 15.50
C ASN A 6 1.63 10.73 14.45
N ALA A 7 2.06 11.13 13.25
CA ALA A 7 1.26 10.93 12.02
C ALA A 7 1.52 9.56 11.34
N THR A 8 2.46 8.76 11.85
CA THR A 8 2.89 7.48 11.28
C THR A 8 2.55 6.25 12.15
N ALA A 9 2.09 6.43 13.39
CA ALA A 9 1.82 5.31 14.30
C ALA A 9 0.36 4.85 14.35
N ASP A 10 -0.45 5.34 13.42
CA ASP A 10 -1.87 4.99 13.33
C ASP A 10 -2.19 4.24 12.04
N VAL A 11 -1.17 3.79 11.32
CA VAL A 11 -1.36 2.95 10.13
C VAL A 11 -1.45 1.49 10.58
N PRO A 12 -2.47 0.73 10.15
CA PRO A 12 -2.57 -0.69 10.48
C PRO A 12 -1.33 -1.45 10.01
N GLU A 13 -0.80 -2.35 10.85
CA GLU A 13 0.39 -3.15 10.50
C GLU A 13 0.09 -4.17 9.39
N LYS A 14 -1.13 -4.73 9.39
CA LYS A 14 -1.54 -5.73 8.40
C LYS A 14 -2.02 -5.05 7.13
N PHE A 15 -1.61 -5.60 5.99
CA PHE A 15 -2.05 -5.14 4.68
C PHE A 15 -3.58 -5.16 4.55
N ASP A 16 -4.23 -6.24 4.99
CA ASP A 16 -5.69 -6.39 4.88
C ASP A 16 -6.44 -5.31 5.67
N ASP A 17 -5.99 -5.01 6.90
CA ASP A 17 -6.59 -3.97 7.75
C ASP A 17 -6.43 -2.58 7.11
N ALA A 18 -5.25 -2.28 6.54
CA ALA A 18 -4.99 -1.02 5.84
C ALA A 18 -5.82 -0.89 4.55
N LEU A 19 -6.04 -2.01 3.84
CA LEU A 19 -6.87 -2.07 2.65
C LEU A 19 -8.36 -1.92 2.98
N GLU A 20 -8.84 -2.52 4.06
CA GLU A 20 -10.21 -2.37 4.55
C GLU A 20 -10.49 -0.90 4.90
N GLU A 21 -9.59 -0.25 5.63
CA GLU A 21 -9.72 1.17 5.94
C GLU A 21 -9.73 2.05 4.68
N LEU A 22 -8.84 1.76 3.71
CA LEU A 22 -8.79 2.49 2.45
C LEU A 22 -10.10 2.37 1.66
N ARG A 23 -10.75 1.20 1.67
CA ARG A 23 -12.07 1.00 1.06
C ARG A 23 -13.15 1.82 1.77
N GLY A 24 -13.17 1.81 3.10
CA GLY A 24 -14.10 2.64 3.86
C GLY A 24 -13.93 4.15 3.59
N LEU A 25 -12.70 4.61 3.38
CA LEU A 25 -12.43 6.00 2.97
C LEU A 25 -12.96 6.29 1.56
N MET A 26 -12.87 5.33 0.63
CA MET A 26 -13.47 5.50 -0.71
C MET A 26 -14.99 5.64 -0.62
N GLU A 27 -15.66 4.79 0.17
CA GLU A 27 -17.10 4.89 0.39
C GLU A 27 -17.50 6.24 1.00
N LEU A 28 -16.71 6.74 1.97
CA LEU A 28 -16.92 8.06 2.55
C LEU A 28 -16.76 9.19 1.52
N LEU A 29 -15.74 9.10 0.67
CA LEU A 29 -15.46 10.11 -0.38
C LEU A 29 -16.52 10.14 -1.47
N GLU A 30 -17.22 9.03 -1.71
CA GLU A 30 -18.32 8.91 -2.66
C GLU A 30 -19.68 9.33 -2.07
N SER A 31 -19.73 9.65 -0.77
CA SER A 31 -20.96 10.10 -0.10
C SER A 31 -21.37 11.51 -0.53
N ASP A 32 -22.66 11.69 -0.82
CA ASP A 32 -23.26 12.98 -1.23
C ASP A 32 -23.22 14.06 -0.13
N ASP A 33 -23.10 13.66 1.15
CA ASP A 33 -23.13 14.56 2.31
C ASP A 33 -21.73 14.93 2.85
N ILE A 34 -20.66 14.66 2.09
CA ILE A 34 -19.29 14.92 2.55
C ILE A 34 -18.98 16.42 2.60
N THR A 35 -18.43 16.89 3.73
CA THR A 35 -17.97 18.28 3.87
C THR A 35 -16.55 18.47 3.31
N VAL A 36 -16.19 19.70 2.93
CA VAL A 36 -14.84 20.02 2.41
C VAL A 36 -13.72 19.68 3.40
N ASP A 37 -13.96 19.87 4.70
CA ASP A 37 -12.99 19.53 5.74
C ASP A 37 -12.83 18.00 5.86
N THR A 38 -13.94 17.27 5.90
CA THR A 38 -13.95 15.80 5.91
C THR A 38 -13.26 15.23 4.67
N LEU A 39 -13.53 15.78 3.49
CA LEU A 39 -12.91 15.39 2.23
C LEU A 39 -11.39 15.56 2.29
N THR A 40 -10.91 16.70 2.78
CA THR A 40 -9.48 16.97 2.91
C THR A 40 -8.80 15.99 3.87
N GLN A 41 -9.46 15.65 4.98
CA GLN A 41 -8.95 14.69 5.95
C GLN A 41 -8.92 13.26 5.38
N ALA A 42 -10.02 12.83 4.74
CA ALA A 42 -10.14 11.50 4.14
C ALA A 42 -9.08 11.27 3.04
N ILE A 43 -8.85 12.26 2.17
CA ILE A 43 -7.80 12.18 1.14
C ILE A 43 -6.40 12.06 1.75
N ARG A 44 -6.10 12.86 2.79
CA ARG A 44 -4.80 12.79 3.47
C ARG A 44 -4.57 11.43 4.10
N ARG A 45 -5.61 10.86 4.73
CA ARG A 45 -5.55 9.51 5.32
C ARG A 45 -5.37 8.45 4.23
N ALA A 46 -6.15 8.50 3.17
CA ALA A 46 -6.03 7.58 2.03
C ALA A 46 -4.64 7.61 1.41
N ALA A 47 -4.02 8.79 1.27
CA ALA A 47 -2.65 8.92 0.75
C ALA A 47 -1.61 8.25 1.66
N ILE A 48 -1.79 8.31 2.98
CA ILE A 48 -0.92 7.62 3.95
C ILE A 48 -1.07 6.11 3.82
N LEU A 49 -2.30 5.60 3.80
CA LEU A 49 -2.59 4.16 3.66
C LEU A 49 -2.06 3.63 2.32
N LEU A 50 -2.28 4.34 1.22
CA LEU A 50 -1.81 3.95 -0.10
C LEU A 50 -0.28 3.80 -0.15
N LYS A 51 0.45 4.76 0.44
CA LYS A 51 1.90 4.70 0.54
C LYS A 51 2.36 3.49 1.35
N HIS A 52 1.66 3.17 2.44
CA HIS A 52 1.96 2.01 3.25
C HIS A 52 1.73 0.70 2.50
N CYS A 53 0.58 0.54 1.85
CA CYS A 53 0.26 -0.63 1.04
C CYS A 53 1.28 -0.84 -0.09
N GLN A 54 1.67 0.22 -0.81
CA GLN A 54 2.71 0.15 -1.84
C GLN A 54 4.05 -0.33 -1.26
N SER A 55 4.45 0.20 -0.10
CA SER A 55 5.69 -0.21 0.56
C SER A 55 5.67 -1.69 0.94
N GLN A 56 4.55 -2.22 1.43
CA GLN A 56 4.43 -3.64 1.76
C GLN A 56 4.52 -4.51 0.49
N LEU A 57 3.81 -4.12 -0.58
CA LEU A 57 3.84 -4.86 -1.85
C LEU A 57 5.25 -4.94 -2.43
N HIS A 58 6.00 -3.84 -2.43
CA HIS A 58 7.39 -3.84 -2.90
C HIS A 58 8.28 -4.73 -2.03
N ALA A 59 8.12 -4.69 -0.70
CA ALA A 59 8.89 -5.56 0.19
C ALA A 59 8.58 -7.05 -0.07
N THR A 60 7.31 -7.39 -0.27
CA THR A 60 6.90 -8.76 -0.62
C THR A 60 7.43 -9.17 -1.99
N GLU A 61 7.42 -8.30 -2.99
CA GLU A 61 7.98 -8.56 -4.31
C GLU A 61 9.49 -8.87 -4.23
N ASP A 62 10.23 -8.05 -3.49
CA ASP A 62 11.67 -8.24 -3.27
C ASP A 62 11.97 -9.56 -2.54
N GLU A 63 11.18 -9.91 -1.52
CA GLU A 63 11.31 -11.16 -0.78
C GLU A 63 11.01 -12.37 -1.68
N VAL A 64 9.92 -12.34 -2.44
CA VAL A 64 9.57 -13.40 -3.39
C VAL A 64 10.67 -13.57 -4.43
N LYS A 65 11.21 -12.47 -4.97
CA LYS A 65 12.32 -12.53 -5.93
C LYS A 65 13.57 -13.18 -5.31
N ALA A 66 13.94 -12.80 -4.10
CA ALA A 66 15.07 -13.39 -3.40
C ALA A 66 14.88 -14.91 -3.16
N LEU A 67 13.68 -15.32 -2.76
CA LEU A 67 13.33 -16.74 -2.59
C LEU A 67 13.37 -17.51 -3.91
N MET A 68 12.91 -16.90 -5.01
CA MET A 68 12.99 -17.51 -6.35
C MET A 68 14.44 -17.70 -6.80
N GLU A 69 15.32 -16.73 -6.52
CA GLU A 69 16.76 -16.83 -6.78
C GLU A 69 17.41 -17.95 -5.94
N GLU A 70 17.07 -18.04 -4.65
CA GLU A 70 17.57 -19.09 -3.74
C GLU A 70 17.13 -20.49 -4.18
N LEU A 71 15.87 -20.63 -4.60
CA LEU A 71 15.32 -21.90 -5.08
C LEU A 71 15.77 -22.26 -6.51
N GLY A 72 16.54 -21.39 -7.18
CA GLY A 72 16.95 -21.58 -8.57
C GLY A 72 15.78 -21.55 -9.56
N VAL A 73 14.62 -21.02 -9.13
CA VAL A 73 13.42 -20.83 -9.96
C VAL A 73 13.59 -19.52 -10.72
N GLN A 74 14.52 -19.52 -11.68
CA GLN A 74 14.52 -18.51 -12.72
C GLN A 74 13.38 -18.88 -13.67
N SER A 75 12.51 -17.92 -14.01
CA SER A 75 11.61 -18.08 -15.13
C SER A 75 12.47 -18.43 -16.34
N SER A 76 12.47 -19.72 -16.70
CA SER A 76 13.04 -20.21 -17.93
C SER A 76 12.17 -19.66 -19.07
N GLY A 77 12.34 -18.37 -19.36
CA GLY A 77 12.10 -17.85 -20.70
C GLY A 77 13.01 -18.66 -21.60
N SER A 78 12.40 -19.48 -22.45
CA SER A 78 13.04 -20.39 -23.38
C SER A 78 14.22 -19.73 -24.13
N PRO A 79 15.30 -20.47 -24.42
CA PRO A 79 16.21 -20.09 -25.48
C PRO A 79 15.49 -20.21 -26.82
N SER A 80 15.72 -19.29 -27.77
CA SER A 80 15.35 -19.26 -29.22
C SER A 80 14.66 -17.92 -29.54
N GLU A 81 15.07 -17.08 -30.49
CA GLU A 81 15.79 -17.36 -31.73
C GLU A 81 16.97 -16.40 -31.95
N SER A 82 18.05 -16.99 -32.45
CA SER A 82 19.08 -16.30 -33.24
C SER A 82 18.50 -15.99 -34.61
N ASP A 83 18.48 -14.72 -35.01
CA ASP A 83 18.80 -14.26 -36.37
C ASP A 83 19.35 -12.82 -36.29
#